data_AF-A0A839P0Q6-F1
#
_entry.id   AF-A0A839P0Q6-F1
#
_cell.length_a   1.000
_cell.length_b   1.000
_cell.length_c   1.000
_cell.angle_alpha   90.00
_cell.angle_beta   90.00
_cell.angle_gamma   90.00
#
_symmetry.space_group_name_H-M   'P 1'
#
loop_
_entity.id
_entity.type
_entity.pdbx_description
1 polymer ?
#
loop_
_entity_poly.entity_id
_entity_poly.type
_entity_poly.pdbx_seq_one_letter_code
_entity_poly.pdbx_strand_id
1 'polypeptide(L)'
;MTEAGKKPLHETLDAQLVRYWEREAARFDELSARASFGWIGRLYARKARRALEKAERSRAKEVARGRLPATAQAASEGDSPS
;
A
#
# COMPACT_ATOMS: atom_id res chain seq x y z
N MET A 1 12.19 -38.19 -7.39
CA MET A 1 12.59 -36.79 -7.59
C MET A 1 11.66 -35.95 -6.73
N THR A 2 12.10 -35.53 -5.55
CA THR A 2 11.28 -34.78 -4.59
C THR A 2 11.25 -33.32 -5.00
N GLU A 3 10.06 -32.80 -5.27
CA GLU A 3 9.85 -31.38 -5.53
C GLU A 3 10.37 -30.57 -4.35
N ALA A 4 11.42 -29.79 -4.60
CA ALA A 4 11.93 -28.82 -3.65
C ALA A 4 10.83 -27.79 -3.42
N GLY A 5 10.09 -27.94 -2.32
CA GLY A 5 9.14 -26.95 -1.84
C GLY A 5 9.82 -25.59 -1.85
N LYS A 6 9.34 -24.68 -2.70
CA LYS A 6 9.75 -23.28 -2.71
C LYS A 6 9.52 -22.74 -1.29
N LYS A 7 10.59 -22.67 -0.50
CA LYS A 7 10.57 -21.91 0.76
C LYS A 7 10.03 -20.53 0.40
N PRO A 8 8.94 -20.06 1.02
CA PRO A 8 8.49 -18.70 0.79
C PRO A 8 9.68 -17.79 1.12
N LEU A 9 10.08 -16.94 0.17
CA LEU A 9 11.10 -15.94 0.43
C LEU A 9 10.69 -15.20 1.70
N HIS A 10 11.61 -15.05 2.66
CA HIS A 10 11.37 -14.29 3.87
C HIS A 10 10.76 -12.94 3.50
N GLU A 11 9.55 -12.67 4.01
CA GLU A 11 8.80 -11.44 3.73
C GLU A 11 9.65 -10.26 4.17
N THR A 12 9.96 -9.38 3.23
CA THR A 12 10.77 -8.20 3.52
C THR A 12 10.03 -7.27 4.46
N LEU A 13 10.77 -6.45 5.21
CA LEU A 13 10.17 -5.43 6.04
C LEU A 13 9.28 -4.48 5.22
N ASP A 14 9.71 -4.15 3.98
CA ASP A 14 8.93 -3.28 3.10
C ASP A 14 7.64 -3.97 2.62
N ALA A 15 7.64 -5.27 2.33
CA ALA A 15 6.42 -6.02 2.02
C ALA A 15 5.44 -6.06 3.20
N GLN A 16 5.95 -6.24 4.42
CA GLN A 16 5.13 -6.14 5.63
C GLN A 16 4.56 -4.74 5.81
N LEU A 17 5.34 -3.69 5.52
CA LEU A 17 4.90 -2.30 5.57
C LEU A 17 3.84 -1.98 4.53
N VAL A 18 3.92 -2.51 3.31
CA VAL A 18 2.86 -2.38 2.29
C VAL A 18 1.53 -2.86 2.87
N ARG A 19 1.49 -4.11 3.35
CA ARG A 19 0.26 -4.71 3.90
C ARG A 19 -0.24 -3.98 5.14
N TYR A 20 0.67 -3.50 5.99
CA TYR A 20 0.31 -2.71 7.16
C TYR A 20 -0.36 -1.40 6.75
N TRP A 21 0.27 -0.62 5.87
CA TRP A 21 -0.24 0.67 5.44
C TRP A 21 -1.52 0.55 4.59
N GLU A 22 -1.67 -0.49 3.76
CA GLU A 22 -2.91 -0.77 3.04
C GLU A 22 -4.08 -1.08 4.00
N ARG A 23 -3.85 -1.89 5.03
CA ARG A 23 -4.86 -2.16 6.08
C ARG A 23 -5.20 -0.89 6.86
N GLU A 24 -4.21 -0.09 7.22
CA GLU A 24 -4.43 1.14 7.98
C GLU A 24 -5.16 2.20 7.14
N ALA A 25 -4.90 2.23 5.83
CA ALA A 25 -5.66 3.06 4.89
C ALA A 25 -7.14 2.68 4.86
N ALA A 26 -7.45 1.39 4.71
CA ALA A 26 -8.83 0.89 4.75
C ALA A 26 -9.53 1.20 6.09
N ARG A 27 -8.81 1.07 7.21
CA ARG A 27 -9.31 1.43 8.54
C ARG A 27 -9.64 2.92 8.65
N PHE A 28 -8.76 3.80 8.16
CA PHE A 28 -9.03 5.23 8.15
C PHE A 28 -10.18 5.61 7.22
N ASP A 29 -10.34 4.89 6.11
CA ASP A 29 -11.47 5.09 5.20
C ASP A 29 -12.80 4.74 5.88
N GLU A 30 -12.85 3.60 6.58
CA GLU A 30 -14.02 3.21 7.37
C GLU A 30 -14.34 4.25 8.46
N LEU A 31 -13.32 4.74 9.19
CA LEU A 31 -13.49 5.80 10.19
C LEU A 31 -13.95 7.12 9.57
N SER A 32 -13.52 7.42 8.34
CA SER A 32 -13.98 8.59 7.60
C SER A 32 -15.47 8.47 7.27
N ALA A 33 -15.89 7.32 6.75
CA ALA A 33 -17.28 7.03 6.38
C ALA A 33 -18.24 7.04 7.59
N ARG A 34 -17.75 6.61 8.77
CA ARG A 34 -18.55 6.56 10.01
C ARG A 34 -18.54 7.86 10.82
N ALA A 35 -17.80 8.88 10.39
CA ALA A 35 -17.65 10.11 11.16
C ALA A 35 -18.92 10.97 11.14
N SER A 36 -19.46 11.31 12.31
CA SER A 36 -20.64 12.19 12.44
C SER A 36 -20.35 13.65 12.08
N PHE A 37 -19.09 14.07 12.13
CA PHE A 37 -18.68 15.45 11.83
C PHE A 37 -17.80 15.48 10.58
N GLY A 38 -18.19 16.27 9.57
CA GLY A 38 -17.49 16.32 8.29
C GLY A 38 -16.02 16.72 8.39
N TRP A 39 -15.62 17.54 9.37
CA TRP A 39 -14.21 17.88 9.58
C TRP A 39 -13.37 16.71 10.12
N ILE A 40 -13.96 15.85 10.95
CA ILE A 40 -13.35 14.60 11.41
C ILE A 40 -13.24 13.61 10.25
N GLY A 41 -14.31 13.45 9.46
CA GLY A 41 -14.30 12.63 8.24
C GLY A 41 -13.16 13.05 7.29
N ARG A 42 -13.03 14.36 7.03
CA ARG A 42 -11.92 14.93 6.23
C ARG A 42 -10.54 14.70 6.85
N LEU A 43 -10.41 14.64 8.17
CA LEU A 43 -9.13 14.32 8.83
C LEU A 43 -8.74 12.86 8.57
N TYR A 44 -9.68 11.92 8.74
CA TYR A 44 -9.42 10.49 8.50
C TYR A 44 -9.17 10.19 7.01
N ALA A 45 -9.91 10.82 6.09
CA ALA A 45 -9.65 10.69 4.66
C ALA A 45 -8.22 11.13 4.29
N ARG A 46 -7.72 12.22 4.89
CA ARG A 46 -6.33 12.65 4.72
C ARG A 46 -5.32 11.64 5.29
N LYS A 47 -5.65 10.98 6.40
CA LYS A 47 -4.81 9.90 6.97
C LYS A 47 -4.80 8.66 6.10
N ALA A 48 -5.95 8.27 5.52
CA ALA A 48 -6.06 7.16 4.58
C ALA A 48 -5.14 7.38 3.36
N ARG A 49 -5.21 8.57 2.74
CA ARG A 49 -4.32 8.94 1.63
C ARG A 49 -2.84 8.86 2.00
N ARG A 50 -2.45 9.41 3.15
CA ARG A 50 -1.06 9.32 3.64
C ARG A 50 -0.60 7.89 3.91
N ALA A 51 -1.51 7.01 4.34
CA ALA A 51 -1.19 5.60 4.51
C ALA A 51 -0.93 4.94 3.14
N LEU A 52 -1.77 5.20 2.14
CA LEU A 52 -1.55 4.71 0.77
C LEU A 52 -0.23 5.21 0.18
N GLU A 53 0.11 6.49 0.35
CA GLU A 53 1.39 7.05 -0.09
C GLU A 53 2.59 6.31 0.54
N LYS A 54 2.49 5.89 1.81
CA LYS A 54 3.53 5.12 2.49
C LYS A 54 3.61 3.68 1.98
N ALA A 55 2.46 3.05 1.74
CA ALA A 55 2.40 1.73 1.12
C ALA A 55 3.09 1.77 -0.25
N GLU A 56 2.79 2.78 -1.07
CA GLU A 56 3.35 2.91 -2.40
C GLU A 56 4.87 3.15 -2.38
N ARG A 57 5.38 3.95 -1.43
CA ARG A 57 6.83 4.09 -1.23
C ARG A 57 7.52 2.78 -0.86
N SER A 58 6.90 1.96 -0.01
CA SER A 58 7.43 0.64 0.34
C SER A 58 7.36 -0.33 -0.84
N ARG A 59 6.28 -0.28 -1.64
CA ARG A 59 6.14 -1.04 -2.87
C ARG A 59 7.20 -0.65 -3.90
N ALA A 60 7.46 0.65 -4.10
CA ALA A 60 8.51 1.12 -4.99
C ALA A 60 9.90 0.57 -4.61
N LYS A 61 10.19 0.49 -3.31
CA LYS A 61 11.43 -0.15 -2.82
C LYS A 61 11.48 -1.65 -3.12
N GLU A 62 10.36 -2.35 -2.99
CA GLU A 62 10.29 -3.78 -3.31
C GLU A 62 10.40 -4.05 -4.81
N VAL A 63 9.87 -3.18 -5.67
CA VAL A 63 10.07 -3.24 -7.12
C VAL A 63 11.54 -2.98 -7.47
N ALA A 64 12.19 -1.98 -6.85
CA ALA A 64 13.62 -1.73 -7.05
C ALA A 64 14.50 -2.91 -6.61
N ARG A 65 14.04 -3.72 -5.65
CA ARG A 65 14.70 -4.98 -5.23
C ARG A 65 14.35 -6.19 -6.10
N GLY A 66 13.51 -6.02 -7.13
CA GLY A 66 13.04 -7.11 -8.00
C GLY A 66 12.11 -8.11 -7.32
N ARG A 67 11.47 -7.73 -6.20
CA ARG A 67 10.62 -8.62 -5.38
C ARG A 67 9.12 -8.44 -5.61
N LEU A 68 8.71 -7.31 -6.16
CA LEU A 68 7.35 -7.09 -6.66
C LEU A 68 7.39 -6.79 -8.16
N PRO A 69 6.39 -7.28 -8.94
CA PRO A 69 6.32 -6.96 -10.35
C PRO A 69 6.10 -5.45 -10.54
N ALA A 70 6.81 -4.89 -11.53
CA ALA A 70 6.72 -3.46 -11.87
C ALA A 70 5.34 -3.03 -12.38
N THR A 71 4.42 -3.96 -12.68
CA THR A 71 3.01 -3.65 -12.98
C THR A 71 2.32 -2.90 -11.84
N ALA A 72 2.85 -2.94 -10.62
CA ALA A 72 2.37 -2.09 -9.53
C ALA A 72 2.75 -0.60 -9.68
N GLN A 73 3.77 -0.25 -10.48
CA GLN A 73 4.12 1.14 -10.86
C GLN A 73 3.21 1.70 -11.96
N ALA A 74 2.75 0.85 -12.89
CA ALA A 74 1.99 1.26 -14.07
C ALA A 74 0.62 1.89 -13.75
N ALA A 75 0.07 1.69 -12.55
CA ALA A 75 -1.16 2.36 -12.10
C ALA A 75 -0.97 3.84 -11.74
N SER A 76 0.28 4.33 -11.67
CA SER A 76 0.60 5.73 -11.31
C SER A 76 1.34 6.52 -12.40
N GLU A 77 1.79 5.87 -13.48
CA GLU A 77 2.46 6.53 -14.61
C GLU A 77 1.49 6.96 -15.72
N GLY A 78 0.18 6.81 -15.51
CA GLY A 78 -0.87 7.05 -16.48
C GLY A 78 -1.74 8.29 -16.25
N ASP A 79 -1.44 9.16 -15.28
CA ASP A 79 -2.21 10.39 -15.09
C ASP A 79 -1.34 11.56 -14.58
N SER A 80 -0.75 12.29 -15.51
CA SER A 80 -0.63 13.74 -15.40
C SER A 80 -0.62 14.39 -16.79
N PRO A 81 -1.62 15.24 -17.09
CA PRO A 81 -1.79 15.92 -18.37
C PRO A 81 -1.08 17.28 -18.41
N SER A 82 -0.45 17.61 -19.55
CA SER A 82 -0.46 18.89 -20.29
C SER A 82 0.75 18.99 -21.20
#